data_AF-I9LE64-F1
#
_entry.id   AF-I9LE64-F1
#
_cell.length_a   1.000
_cell.length_b   1.000
_cell.length_c   1.000
_cell.angle_alpha   90.00
_cell.angle_beta   90.00
_cell.angle_gamma   90.00
#
_symmetry.space_group_name_H-M   'P 1'
#
loop_
_entity.id
_entity.type
_entity.pdbx_description
1 polymer ?
#
loop_
_entity_poly.entity_id
_entity_poly.type
_entity_poly.pdbx_seq_one_letter_code
_entity_poly.pdbx_strand_id
1 'polypeptide(L)'
;MMNKPKFHIFVCTSSRANGQQKGYCHTKGGVELVAKFMEEIEERDLGGEVFVNNTGCFGICEQGPVVVIYPGGTWYKGVTPDDVETIMEEHIEGGNIVERLAL
;
A
#
# COMPACT_ATOMS: atom_id res chain seq x y z
N MET A 1 -15.02 15.62 -13.31
CA MET A 1 -15.03 15.87 -11.86
C MET A 1 -13.99 14.96 -11.24
N MET A 2 -13.07 15.47 -10.42
CA MET A 2 -12.05 14.64 -9.78
C MET A 2 -12.68 14.02 -8.52
N ASN A 3 -13.05 12.75 -8.60
CA ASN A 3 -13.60 12.04 -7.45
C ASN A 3 -12.47 11.81 -6.45
N LYS A 4 -12.69 12.25 -5.21
CA LYS A 4 -11.81 11.91 -4.09
C LYS A 4 -11.94 10.40 -3.83
N PRO A 5 -10.85 9.64 -3.75
CA PRO A 5 -10.94 8.21 -3.49
C PRO A 5 -11.52 7.96 -2.08
N LYS A 6 -12.31 6.90 -1.95
CA LYS A 6 -12.75 6.36 -0.66
C LYS A 6 -11.55 5.88 0.15
N PHE A 7 -10.59 5.21 -0.50
CA PHE A 7 -9.32 4.81 0.12
C PHE A 7 -8.10 5.19 -0.73
N HIS A 8 -7.04 5.63 -0.08
CA HIS A 8 -5.75 5.95 -0.70
C HIS A 8 -4.64 5.16 -0.03
N ILE A 9 -4.09 4.20 -0.77
CA ILE A 9 -3.04 3.28 -0.36
C ILE A 9 -1.69 3.86 -0.79
N PHE A 10 -0.78 4.02 0.16
CA PHE A 10 0.57 4.50 -0.06
C PHE A 10 1.58 3.39 0.25
N VAL A 11 2.33 2.95 -0.75
CA VAL A 11 3.31 1.87 -0.61
C VAL A 11 4.72 2.44 -0.64
N CYS A 12 5.51 2.20 0.39
CA CYS A 12 6.92 2.60 0.40
C CYS A 12 7.70 1.80 -0.65
N THR A 13 8.17 2.48 -1.69
CA THR A 13 9.06 1.88 -2.70
C THR A 13 10.47 2.44 -2.62
N SER A 14 10.80 3.19 -1.56
CA SER A 14 12.05 3.94 -1.45
C SER A 14 12.31 4.82 -2.68
N SER A 15 11.24 5.40 -3.25
CA SER A 15 11.32 6.29 -4.40
C SER A 15 12.08 7.57 -4.07
N ARG A 16 12.84 8.09 -5.02
CA ARG A 16 13.63 9.32 -4.93
C ARG A 16 13.05 10.36 -5.88
N ALA A 17 13.38 11.63 -5.66
CA ALA A 17 12.88 12.73 -6.51
C ALA A 17 13.30 12.62 -7.98
N ASN A 18 14.37 11.87 -8.28
CA ASN A 18 14.83 11.59 -9.64
C ASN A 18 14.15 10.36 -10.29
N GLY A 19 13.11 9.81 -9.65
CA GLY A 19 12.37 8.64 -10.13
C GLY A 19 13.02 7.29 -9.84
N GLN A 20 14.23 7.25 -9.27
CA GLN A 20 14.89 5.98 -8.93
C GLN A 20 14.29 5.37 -7.66
N GLN A 21 14.09 4.06 -7.66
CA GLN A 21 13.78 3.30 -6.45
C GLN A 21 15.08 2.70 -5.89
N LYS A 22 15.44 3.08 -4.66
CA LYS A 22 16.65 2.56 -4.00
C LYS A 22 16.50 2.62 -2.48
N GLY A 23 16.56 1.46 -1.84
CA GLY A 23 16.50 1.34 -0.39
C GLY A 23 15.84 0.04 0.05
N TYR A 24 15.64 -0.09 1.36
CA TYR A 24 15.20 -1.33 1.99
C TYR A 24 13.85 -1.84 1.45
N CYS A 25 12.81 -0.99 1.43
CA CYS A 25 11.48 -1.42 0.97
C CYS A 25 11.48 -1.79 -0.53
N HIS A 26 12.29 -1.11 -1.34
CA HIS A 26 12.49 -1.52 -2.74
C HIS A 26 13.08 -2.94 -2.84
N THR A 27 14.14 -3.23 -2.07
CA THR A 27 14.77 -4.56 -2.03
C THR A 27 13.91 -5.65 -1.38
N LYS A 28 12.78 -5.27 -0.79
CA LYS A 28 11.84 -6.17 -0.09
C LYS A 28 10.49 -6.28 -0.80
N GLY A 29 10.44 -6.01 -2.10
CA GLY A 29 9.23 -6.22 -2.90
C GLY A 29 8.25 -5.05 -2.91
N GLY A 30 8.63 -3.85 -2.45
CA GLY A 30 7.71 -2.70 -2.43
C GLY A 30 7.12 -2.34 -3.80
N VAL A 31 7.88 -2.55 -4.90
CA VAL A 31 7.36 -2.32 -6.26
C VAL A 31 6.35 -3.39 -6.67
N GLU A 32 6.59 -4.64 -6.27
CA GLU A 32 5.66 -5.76 -6.48
C GLU A 32 4.36 -5.57 -5.69
N LEU A 33 4.44 -5.05 -4.45
CA LEU A 33 3.25 -4.67 -3.67
C LEU A 33 2.38 -3.66 -4.41
N VAL A 34 2.97 -2.63 -5.03
CA VAL A 34 2.20 -1.66 -5.82
C VAL A 34 1.49 -2.35 -6.97
N ALA A 35 2.18 -3.22 -7.71
CA ALA A 35 1.58 -3.97 -8.81
C ALA A 35 0.42 -4.85 -8.34
N LYS A 36 0.60 -5.55 -7.21
CA LYS A 36 -0.45 -6.40 -6.62
C LYS A 36 -1.68 -5.61 -6.17
N PHE A 37 -1.49 -4.47 -5.52
CA PHE A 37 -2.62 -3.58 -5.19
C PHE A 37 -3.33 -3.08 -6.45
N MET A 38 -2.60 -2.79 -7.54
CA MET A 38 -3.22 -2.39 -8.81
C MET A 38 -4.05 -3.52 -9.43
N GLU A 39 -3.52 -4.75 -9.44
CA GLU A 39 -4.24 -5.95 -9.89
C GLU A 39 -5.54 -6.15 -9.09
N GLU A 40 -5.47 -6.14 -7.76
CA GLU A 40 -6.65 -6.31 -6.90
C GLU A 40 -7.69 -5.20 -7.06
N ILE A 41 -7.26 -3.95 -7.26
CA ILE A 41 -8.19 -2.83 -7.49
C ILE A 41 -8.94 -3.01 -8.83
N GLU A 42 -8.25 -3.52 -9.86
CA GLU A 42 -8.85 -3.80 -11.16
C GLU A 42 -9.79 -5.01 -11.09
N GLU A 43 -9.35 -6.13 -10.51
CA GLU A 43 -10.12 -7.37 -10.40
C GLU A 43 -11.40 -7.22 -9.56
N ARG A 44 -11.41 -6.31 -8.60
CA ARG A 44 -12.57 -6.01 -7.74
C ARG A 44 -13.44 -4.86 -8.25
N ASP A 45 -13.17 -4.33 -9.44
CA ASP A 45 -13.87 -3.17 -10.02
C ASP A 45 -13.88 -1.92 -9.11
N LEU A 46 -12.83 -1.75 -8.29
CA LEU A 46 -12.71 -0.64 -7.33
C LEU A 46 -12.08 0.63 -7.95
N GLY A 47 -11.88 0.63 -9.26
CA GLY A 47 -11.35 1.75 -10.03
C GLY A 47 -12.19 3.02 -9.82
N GLY A 48 -11.53 4.13 -9.49
CA GLY A 48 -12.21 5.40 -9.18
C GLY A 48 -12.59 5.58 -7.71
N GLU A 49 -12.56 4.52 -6.91
CA GLU A 49 -12.84 4.55 -5.47
C GLU A 49 -11.59 4.30 -4.62
N VAL A 50 -10.70 3.41 -5.06
CA VAL A 50 -9.47 3.06 -4.34
C VAL A 50 -8.26 3.39 -5.20
N PHE A 51 -7.37 4.23 -4.67
CA PHE A 51 -6.14 4.63 -5.37
C PHE A 51 -4.94 4.04 -4.66
N VAL A 52 -3.94 3.59 -5.45
CA VAL A 52 -2.64 3.18 -4.93
C VAL A 52 -1.54 4.06 -5.52
N ASN A 53 -0.63 4.53 -4.68
CA ASN A 53 0.56 5.25 -5.10
C ASN A 53 1.79 4.74 -4.37
N ASN A 54 2.89 4.70 -5.10
CA ASN A 54 4.19 4.46 -4.50
C ASN A 54 4.72 5.76 -3.84
N THR A 55 5.50 5.61 -2.77
CA THR A 55 6.09 6.74 -2.05
C THR A 55 7.60 6.62 -1.91
N GLY A 56 8.20 7.73 -1.48
CA GLY A 56 9.55 7.74 -0.93
C GLY A 56 9.65 7.03 0.42
N CYS A 57 10.81 7.13 1.07
CA CYS A 57 11.02 6.49 2.37
C CYS A 57 10.21 7.18 3.47
N PHE A 58 9.52 6.40 4.32
CA PHE A 58 8.86 6.89 5.54
C PHE A 58 9.78 6.99 6.76
N GLY A 59 11.05 6.58 6.65
CA GLY A 59 12.05 6.68 7.73
C GLY A 59 12.05 5.50 8.72
N ILE A 60 11.15 4.53 8.58
CA ILE A 60 11.00 3.38 9.48
C ILE A 60 11.34 2.05 8.79
N CYS A 61 12.52 1.97 8.16
CA CYS A 61 12.92 0.82 7.35
C CYS A 61 12.89 -0.52 8.11
N GLU A 62 13.10 -0.51 9.42
CA GLU A 62 13.07 -1.68 10.31
C GLU A 62 11.71 -2.38 10.32
N GLN A 63 10.64 -1.64 10.00
CA GLN A 63 9.26 -2.13 9.90
C GLN A 63 8.84 -2.42 8.45
N GLY A 64 9.73 -2.26 7.48
CA GLY A 64 9.39 -2.36 6.06
C GLY A 64 9.22 -3.79 5.53
N PRO A 65 8.51 -4.00 4.40
CA PRO A 65 7.80 -2.99 3.60
C PRO A 65 6.63 -2.32 4.34
N VAL A 66 6.49 -1.01 4.12
CA VAL A 66 5.47 -0.19 4.81
C VAL A 66 4.37 0.19 3.83
N VAL A 67 3.12 0.00 4.25
CA VAL A 67 1.92 0.46 3.55
C VAL A 67 1.12 1.36 4.48
N VAL A 68 0.64 2.50 3.99
CA VAL A 68 -0.21 3.42 4.75
C VAL A 68 -1.53 3.61 4.02
N ILE A 69 -2.65 3.48 4.72
CA ILE A 69 -3.99 3.59 4.12
C ILE A 69 -4.75 4.75 4.76
N TYR A 70 -5.26 5.64 3.91
CA TYR A 70 -6.18 6.71 4.27
C TYR A 70 -7.57 6.47 3.67
N PRO A 71 -8.66 7.00 4.25
CA PRO A 71 -8.73 7.68 5.55
C PRO A 71 -8.49 6.70 6.72
N GLY A 72 -8.20 7.23 7.92
CA GLY A 72 -7.87 6.42 9.11
C GLY A 72 -6.39 6.50 9.49
N GLY A 73 -5.49 6.57 8.50
CA GLY A 73 -4.06 6.67 8.75
C GLY A 73 -3.51 5.38 9.34
N THR A 74 -4.00 4.23 8.87
CA THR A 74 -3.55 2.91 9.29
C THR A 74 -2.19 2.62 8.68
N TRP A 75 -1.22 2.21 9.50
CA TRP A 75 0.11 1.83 9.08
C TRP A 75 0.25 0.31 9.16
N TYR A 76 0.71 -0.30 8.08
CA TYR A 76 1.09 -1.71 8.03
C TYR A 76 2.59 -1.86 7.92
N LYS A 77 3.11 -2.83 8.68
CA LYS A 77 4.52 -3.22 8.72
C LYS A 77 4.72 -4.62 8.13
N GLY A 78 5.89 -4.84 7.54
CA GLY A 78 6.31 -6.16 7.05
C GLY A 78 5.41 -6.76 5.98
N VAL A 79 4.71 -5.93 5.20
CA VAL A 79 3.75 -6.39 4.20
C VAL A 79 4.45 -7.15 3.08
N THR A 80 3.92 -8.31 2.73
CA THR A 80 4.35 -9.16 1.61
C THR A 80 3.29 -9.19 0.51
N PRO A 81 3.63 -9.60 -0.72
CA PRO A 81 2.65 -9.73 -1.81
C PRO A 81 1.44 -10.58 -1.45
N ASP A 82 1.63 -11.65 -0.67
CA ASP A 82 0.55 -12.56 -0.24
C ASP A 82 -0.40 -11.91 0.78
N ASP A 83 0.00 -10.80 1.41
CA ASP A 83 -0.85 -10.07 2.36
C ASP A 83 -1.82 -9.10 1.67
N VAL A 84 -1.61 -8.81 0.38
CA VAL A 84 -2.35 -7.78 -0.35
C VAL A 84 -3.83 -8.16 -0.45
N GLU A 85 -4.14 -9.40 -0.81
CA GLU A 85 -5.51 -9.92 -0.89
C GLU A 85 -6.23 -9.76 0.46
N THR A 86 -5.58 -10.14 1.57
CA THR A 86 -6.14 -9.98 2.92
C THR A 86 -6.40 -8.52 3.28
N ILE A 87 -5.50 -7.59 2.92
CA ILE A 87 -5.70 -6.15 3.17
C ILE A 87 -6.89 -5.62 2.36
N MET A 88 -7.04 -6.06 1.11
CA MET A 88 -8.15 -5.64 0.26
C MET A 88 -9.49 -6.17 0.80
N GLU A 89 -9.55 -7.44 1.18
CA GLU A 89 -10.76 -8.07 1.74
C GLU A 89 -11.14 -7.49 3.10
N GLU A 90 -10.24 -7.57 4.08
CA GLU A 90 -10.59 -7.25 5.47
C GLU A 90 -10.72 -5.74 5.67
N HIS A 91 -9.79 -4.94 5.14
CA HIS A 91 -9.73 -3.51 5.42
C HIS A 91 -10.44 -2.67 4.36
N ILE A 92 -10.10 -2.82 3.09
CA ILE A 92 -10.65 -1.94 2.04
C ILE A 92 -12.14 -2.18 1.84
N GLU A 93 -12.57 -3.44 1.75
CA GLU A 93 -13.98 -3.79 1.58
C GLU A 93 -14.68 -4.04 2.92
N GLY A 94 -14.03 -4.74 3.85
CA GLY A 94 -14.61 -5.12 5.14
C GLY A 94 -14.54 -4.05 6.23
N GLY A 95 -13.70 -3.02 6.08
CA GLY A 95 -13.53 -1.95 7.07
C GLY A 95 -12.79 -2.36 8.35
N ASN A 96 -12.15 -3.53 8.39
CA ASN A 96 -11.46 -4.09 9.53
C ASN A 96 -9.94 -4.08 9.31
N ILE A 97 -9.19 -3.60 10.31
CA ILE A 97 -7.73 -3.56 10.22
C ILE A 97 -7.18 -4.99 10.35
N VAL A 98 -6.29 -5.38 9.44
CA VAL A 98 -5.48 -6.61 9.55
C VAL A 98 -4.47 -6.49 10.71
N GLU A 99 -4.93 -6.78 11.94
CA GLU A 99 -4.20 -6.52 13.19
C GLU A 99 -2.78 -7.10 13.24
N ARG A 100 -2.55 -8.28 12.63
CA ARG A 100 -1.22 -8.92 12.59
C ARG A 100 -0.17 -8.07 11.85
N LEU A 101 -0.60 -7.20 10.93
CA LEU A 101 0.25 -6.31 10.15
C LEU A 101 0.28 -4.90 10.72
N ALA A 102 -0.63 -4.55 11.63
CA ALA A 102 -0.75 -3.18 12.13
C ALA A 102 0.52 -2.75 12.90
N LEU A 103 0.99 -1.54 12.61
CA LEU A 103 2.14 -0.94 13.30
C LEU A 103 1.74 -0.38 14.66
#